data_AF-A0A0A0F3F9-F1
#
_entry.id   AF-A0A0A0F3F9-F1
#
_cell.length_a   1.000
_cell.length_b   1.000
_cell.length_c   1.000
_cell.angle_alpha   90.00
_cell.angle_beta   90.00
_cell.angle_gamma   90.00
#
_symmetry.space_group_name_H-M   'P 1'
#
loop_
_entity.id
_entity.type
_entity.pdbx_description
1 polymer ?
#
loop_
_entity_poly.entity_id
_entity_poly.type
_entity_poly.pdbx_seq_one_letter_code
_entity_poly.pdbx_strand_id
1 'polypeptide(L)' 'MGLALNEKASISIGYDTSFIGKTQQNGADAPGAVRITLGTLLLGASYRFSDRYTLNVALGVGVTRDTPDMTLTARVPISF' A
#
# COMPACT_ATOMS: atom_id res chain seq x y z
N MET A 1 1.04 9.45 6.91
CA MET A 1 0.85 10.92 7.02
C MET A 1 0.15 11.44 5.78
N GLY A 2 -0.70 12.44 5.91
CA GLY A 2 -1.41 13.06 4.77
C GLY A 2 -1.43 14.57 4.90
N LEU A 3 -1.40 15.26 3.76
CA LEU A 3 -1.48 16.72 3.66
C LEU A 3 -2.58 17.08 2.66
N ALA A 4 -3.52 17.91 3.11
CA ALA A 4 -4.45 18.58 2.19
C ALA A 4 -3.70 19.73 1.50
N LEU A 5 -3.68 19.71 0.17
CA LEU A 5 -3.07 20.77 -0.63
C LEU A 5 -4.06 21.92 -0.86
N ASN A 6 -5.35 21.59 -0.99
CA ASN A 6 -6.48 22.52 -1.05
C ASN A 6 -7.80 21.75 -0.75
N GLU A 7 -8.95 22.37 -1.00
CA GLU A 7 -10.27 21.79 -0.72
C GLU A 7 -10.59 20.54 -1.56
N LYS A 8 -9.87 20.34 -2.66
CA LYS A 8 -10.09 19.26 -3.65
C LYS A 8 -8.95 18.26 -3.73
N ALA A 9 -7.75 18.60 -3.27
CA ALA A 9 -6.54 17.83 -3.50
C ALA A 9 -5.82 17.49 -2.20
N SER A 10 -5.33 16.26 -2.10
CA SER A 10 -4.47 15.83 -0.99
C SER A 10 -3.39 14.87 -1.46
N ILE A 11 -2.29 14.82 -0.71
CA ILE A 11 -1.21 13.86 -0.88
C ILE A 11 -0.97 13.11 0.41
N SER A 12 -0.43 11.89 0.32
CA SER A 12 -0.05 11.10 1.48
C SER A 12 1.27 10.39 1.27
N ILE A 13 1.99 10.19 2.37
CA ILE A 13 3.20 9.39 2.43
C ILE A 13 3.11 8.47 3.65
N GLY A 14 3.51 7.22 3.47
CA GLY A 14 3.49 6.21 4.52
C GLY A 14 4.55 5.15 4.31
N TYR A 15 4.75 4.35 5.35
CA TYR A 15 5.56 3.15 5.31
C TYR A 15 4.74 2.03 5.93
N ASP A 16 4.67 0.89 5.24
CA ASP A 16 4.01 -0.32 5.70
C ASP A 16 5.05 -1.42 5.90
N THR A 17 4.95 -2.18 6.99
CA THR A 17 5.84 -3.30 7.27
C THR A 17 5.05 -4.51 7.77
N SER A 18 5.29 -5.66 7.16
CA SER A 18 4.73 -6.95 7.58
C SER A 18 5.84 -7.94 7.90
N PHE A 19 5.72 -8.61 9.04
CA PHE A 19 6.63 -9.68 9.47
C PHE A 19 5.89 -11.01 9.39
N ILE A 20 6.33 -11.87 8.48
CA ILE A 20 5.72 -13.18 8.27
C ILE A 20 6.63 -14.23 8.90
N GLY A 21 6.12 -14.91 9.93
CA GLY A 21 6.80 -16.03 10.56
C GLY A 21 6.99 -17.21 9.62
N LYS A 22 7.78 -18.20 10.04
CA LYS A 22 7.96 -19.41 9.25
C LYS A 22 6.63 -20.15 9.08
N THR A 23 6.40 -20.67 7.89
CA THR A 23 5.28 -21.57 7.63
C THR A 23 5.49 -22.88 8.37
N GLN A 24 4.48 -23.33 9.12
CA GLN A 24 4.47 -24.63 9.78
C GLN A 24 3.42 -25.54 9.17
N GLN A 25 3.75 -26.83 9.08
CA GLN A 25 2.86 -27.90 8.66
C GLN A 25 2.90 -29.00 9.73
N ASN A 26 1.73 -29.38 10.26
CA ASN A 26 1.61 -30.38 11.32
C ASN A 26 2.46 -30.10 12.57
N GLY A 27 2.63 -28.81 12.92
CA GLY A 27 3.41 -28.39 14.10
C GLY A 27 4.94 -28.41 13.91
N ALA A 28 5.43 -28.68 12.69
CA ALA A 28 6.84 -28.58 12.32
C ALA A 28 7.05 -27.52 11.24
N ASP A 29 8.25 -26.92 11.18
CA ASP A 29 8.61 -26.01 10.10
C ASP A 29 8.51 -26.73 8.74
N ALA A 30 7.80 -26.12 7.78
CA ALA A 30 7.70 -26.69 6.44
C ALA A 30 9.08 -26.69 5.75
N PRO A 31 9.36 -27.64 4.83
CA PRO A 31 10.62 -27.65 4.09
C PRO A 31 10.87 -26.31 3.37
N GLY A 32 12.01 -25.68 3.62
CA GLY A 32 12.36 -24.37 3.04
C GLY A 32 11.65 -23.18 3.69
N ALA A 33 10.96 -23.36 4.83
CA ALA A 33 10.30 -22.27 5.54
C ALA A 33 11.30 -21.23 6.05
N VAL A 34 11.17 -20.02 5.53
CA VAL A 34 11.95 -18.85 5.94
C VAL A 34 11.03 -17.80 6.54
N ARG A 35 11.58 -16.96 7.41
CA ARG A 35 10.90 -15.74 7.86
C ARG A 35 11.06 -14.68 6.78
N ILE A 36 9.98 -13.95 6.50
CA ILE A 36 9.94 -12.92 5.47
C ILE A 36 9.61 -11.58 6.12
N THR A 37 10.23 -10.50 5.62
CA THR A 37 9.89 -9.12 5.99
C THR A 37 9.52 -8.35 4.74
N LEU A 38 8.30 -7.81 4.71
CA LEU A 38 7.77 -7.04 3.60
C LEU A 38 7.67 -5.57 4.02
N GLY A 39 8.55 -4.72 3.51
CA GLY A 39 8.50 -3.27 3.67
C GLY A 39 8.08 -2.58 2.37
N THR A 40 7.13 -1.66 2.47
CA THR A 40 6.61 -0.87 1.34
C THR A 40 6.57 0.62 1.68
N LEU A 41 7.20 1.45 0.85
CA LEU A 41 6.98 2.89 0.87
C LEU A 41 5.71 3.22 0.08
N LEU A 42 4.81 3.99 0.69
CA LEU A 42 3.51 4.35 0.11
C LEU A 42 3.48 5.84 -0.21
N LEU A 43 3.10 6.17 -1.44
CA LEU A 43 2.82 7.52 -1.91
C LEU A 43 1.39 7.56 -2.45
N GLY A 44 0.58 8.48 -1.96
CA GLY A 44 -0.81 8.64 -2.39
C GLY A 44 -1.12 10.06 -2.85
N ALA A 45 -2.03 10.18 -3.79
CA ALA A 45 -2.62 11.43 -4.22
C ALA A 45 -4.13 11.26 -4.41
N SER A 46 -4.91 12.28 -4.05
CA SER A 46 -6.35 12.31 -4.25
C SER A 46 -6.76 13.64 -4.87
N TYR A 47 -7.72 13.60 -5.80
CA TYR A 47 -8.28 14.78 -6.44
C TYR A 47 -9.79 14.64 -6.64
N ARG A 48 -10.57 15.58 -6.08
CA ARG A 48 -12.01 15.67 -6.23
C ARG A 48 -12.37 16.53 -7.46
N PHE A 49 -12.86 15.89 -8.51
CA PHE A 49 -13.34 16.60 -9.72
C PHE A 49 -14.64 17.35 -9.46
N SER A 50 -15.54 16.72 -8.70
CA SER A 50 -16.82 17.28 -8.26
C SER A 50 -17.27 16.61 -6.97
N ASP A 51 -18.36 17.06 -6.36
CA ASP A 51 -18.88 16.46 -5.13
C ASP A 51 -19.33 15.00 -5.28
N ARG A 52 -19.40 14.49 -6.52
CA ARG A 52 -19.73 13.10 -6.86
C ARG A 52 -18.55 12.21 -7.23
N TYR A 53 -17.44 12.79 -7.70
CA TYR A 53 -16.35 12.04 -8.32
C TYR A 53 -14.99 12.44 -7.75
N THR A 54 -14.26 11.46 -7.24
CA THR A 54 -12.89 11.63 -6.75
C THR A 54 -11.97 10.61 -7.40
N LEU A 55 -10.77 11.02 -7.82
CA LEU A 55 -9.70 10.11 -8.25
C LEU A 55 -8.71 9.93 -7.10
N ASN A 56 -8.36 8.68 -6.80
CA ASN A 56 -7.28 8.34 -5.90
C ASN A 56 -6.24 7.53 -6.65
N VAL A 57 -4.98 7.96 -6.57
CA VAL A 57 -3.83 7.25 -7.12
C VAL A 57 -2.90 6.91 -5.95
N ALA A 58 -2.43 5.68 -5.89
CA ALA A 58 -1.46 5.23 -4.90
C ALA A 58 -0.34 4.43 -5.56
N LEU A 59 0.89 4.75 -5.20
CA LEU A 59 2.11 4.06 -5.58
C LEU A 59 2.71 3.41 -4.34
N GLY A 60 2.86 2.09 -4.36
CA GLY A 60 3.67 1.32 -3.42
C GLY A 60 5.00 0.98 -4.07
N VAL A 61 6.11 1.24 -3.37
CA VAL A 61 7.46 0.86 -3.79
C VAL A 61 8.02 -0.11 -2.76
N GLY A 62 8.39 -1.32 -3.19
CA GLY A 62 9.03 -2.29 -2.32
C GLY A 62 10.41 -1.80 -1.89
N VAL A 63 10.67 -1.81 -0.59
CA VAL A 63 11.98 -1.41 -0.02
C VAL A 63 12.70 -2.57 0.65
N THR A 64 12.11 -3.76 0.61
CA THR A 64 12.73 -5.03 1.03
C THR A 64 12.69 -6.01 -0.11
N ARG A 65 13.63 -6.97 -0.11
CA ARG A 65 13.81 -7.96 -1.19
C ARG A 65 12.58 -8.82 -1.47
N ASP A 66 11.76 -9.05 -0.47
CA ASP A 66 10.62 -9.97 -0.56
C ASP A 66 9.31 -9.24 -0.93
N THR A 67 9.31 -7.89 -1.00
CA THR A 67 8.15 -7.08 -1.40
C THR A 67 8.13 -6.91 -2.91
N PRO A 68 6.96 -6.83 -3.57
CA PRO A 68 6.89 -6.43 -4.98
C PRO A 68 7.63 -5.10 -5.25
N ASP A 69 8.35 -5.03 -6.36
CA ASP A 69 9.14 -3.83 -6.72
C ASP A 69 8.26 -2.57 -6.78
N MET A 70 7.07 -2.69 -7.38
CA MET A 70 6.13 -1.59 -7.53
C MET A 70 4.68 -2.08 -7.56
N THR A 71 3.77 -1.31 -6.96
CA THR A 71 2.32 -1.47 -7.11
C THR A 71 1.69 -0.13 -7.40
N LEU A 72 0.94 -0.02 -8.50
CA LEU A 72 0.19 1.18 -8.87
C LEU A 72 -1.31 0.88 -8.77
N THR A 73 -2.03 1.68 -7.99
CA THR A 73 -3.48 1.57 -7.81
C THR A 73 -4.16 2.87 -8.19
N ALA A 74 -5.19 2.78 -9.03
CA ALA A 74 -6.10 3.89 -9.33
C ALA A 74 -7.52 3.52 -8.91
N ARG A 75 -8.22 4.42 -8.20
CA ARG A 75 -9.59 4.23 -7.74
C ARG A 75 -10.42 5.48 -8.02
N VAL A 76 -11.66 5.29 -8.48
CA VAL A 76 -12.61 6.39 -8.70
C VAL A 76 -13.88 6.14 -7.89
N PRO A 77 -13.95 6.56 -6.62
CA PRO A 77 -15.20 6.52 -5.85
C PRO A 77 -16.26 7.45 -6.45
N ILE A 78 -17.49 6.95 -6.50
CA ILE A 78 -18.67 7.65 -7.01
C ILE A 78 -19.71 7.70 -5.89
N SER A 79 -20.19 8.89 -5.53
CA SER A 79 -21.34 9.08 -4.65
C SER A 79 -22.60 9.37 -5.49
N PHE A 80 -23.72 8.77 -5.08
CA PHE A 80 -25.03 8.84 -5.75
C PHE A 80 -25.95 9.80 -5.02
#